data_AF-A0A7S4T5S1-F1
#
_entry.id   AF-A0A7S4T5S1-F1
#
_cell.length_a   1.000
_cell.length_b   1.000
_cell.length_c   1.000
_cell.angle_alpha   90.00
_cell.angle_beta   90.00
_cell.angle_gamma   90.00
#
_symmetry.space_group_name_H-M   'P 1'
#
loop_
_entity.id
_entity.type
_entity.pdbx_description
1 polymer ?
#
loop_
_entity_poly.entity_id
_entity_poly.type
_entity_poly.pdbx_seq_one_letter_code
_entity_poly.pdbx_strand_id
1 'polypeptide(L)'
;GEWLQDNPYATITEYEEKLGDLKCTGDPIAWRFDEAGRRSAWIAALTGTIANYRVAAENPGARYGHIASQKLGKIIAACNDLDKWLSDMMASQAHLPKHEKPVLISADMEKKNLELAKMADDILKEPNYKVEEHAQDLL
;
A
#
# COMPACT_ATOMS: atom_id res chain seq x y z
N GLY A 1 26.98 8.31 -25.95
CA GLY A 1 27.52 9.43 -26.74
C GLY A 1 28.04 8.97 -28.10
N GLU A 2 28.69 7.82 -28.14
CA GLU A 2 29.41 7.27 -29.31
C GLU A 2 28.50 6.92 -30.51
N TRP A 3 27.35 6.26 -30.28
CA TRP A 3 26.46 5.85 -31.39
C TRP A 3 25.94 7.01 -32.26
N LEU A 4 25.62 8.16 -31.67
CA LEU A 4 25.18 9.36 -32.39
C LEU A 4 26.30 9.97 -33.24
N GLN A 5 27.55 9.81 -32.82
CA GLN A 5 28.73 10.31 -33.52
C GLN A 5 29.11 9.37 -34.68
N ASP A 6 28.91 8.06 -34.51
CA ASP A 6 29.19 7.04 -35.52
C ASP A 6 28.10 6.93 -36.61
N ASN A 7 26.90 7.47 -36.38
CA ASN A 7 25.76 7.38 -37.28
C ASN A 7 25.17 8.76 -37.66
N PRO A 8 25.95 9.66 -38.29
CA PRO A 8 25.53 11.03 -38.60
C PRO A 8 24.46 11.13 -39.71
N TYR A 9 24.20 10.04 -40.44
CA TYR A 9 23.21 9.97 -41.52
C TYR A 9 22.06 9.02 -41.20
N ALA A 10 21.87 8.65 -39.94
CA ALA A 10 20.75 7.81 -39.53
C ALA A 10 19.41 8.46 -39.93
N THR A 11 18.50 7.65 -40.43
CA THR A 11 17.13 8.04 -40.72
C THR A 11 16.34 8.27 -39.45
N ILE A 12 15.21 8.98 -39.56
CA ILE A 12 14.30 9.21 -38.42
C ILE A 12 13.87 7.88 -37.79
N THR A 13 13.58 6.87 -38.61
CA THR A 13 13.21 5.52 -38.13
C THR A 13 14.33 4.85 -37.34
N GLU A 14 15.58 4.89 -37.83
CA GLU A 14 16.73 4.34 -37.08
C GLU A 14 16.99 5.08 -35.77
N TYR A 15 16.70 6.39 -35.72
CA TYR A 15 16.72 7.16 -34.47
C TYR A 15 15.62 6.74 -33.50
N GLU A 16 14.39 6.54 -33.99
CA GLU A 16 13.25 6.10 -33.17
C GLU A 16 13.49 4.70 -32.60
N GLU A 17 14.02 3.77 -33.41
CA GLU A 17 14.44 2.44 -32.98
C GLU A 17 15.52 2.53 -31.89
N LYS A 18 16.58 3.32 -32.12
CA LYS A 18 17.65 3.48 -31.12
C LYS A 18 17.16 4.12 -29.82
N LEU A 19 16.25 5.09 -29.92
CA LEU A 19 15.61 5.70 -28.77
C LEU A 19 14.73 4.69 -28.01
N GLY A 20 14.01 3.84 -28.74
CA GLY A 20 13.24 2.72 -28.18
C GLY A 20 14.13 1.76 -27.38
N ASP A 21 15.24 1.31 -27.98
CA ASP A 21 16.23 0.44 -27.31
C ASP A 21 16.77 1.07 -26.01
N LEU A 22 17.07 2.36 -26.06
CA LEU A 22 17.59 3.07 -24.89
C LEU A 22 16.54 3.19 -23.79
N LYS A 23 15.26 3.43 -24.14
CA LYS A 23 14.15 3.48 -23.18
C LYS A 23 13.88 2.12 -22.53
N CYS A 24 14.00 1.02 -23.28
CA CYS A 24 13.88 -0.33 -22.72
C CYS A 24 14.83 -0.58 -21.52
N THR A 25 15.98 0.08 -21.49
CA THR A 25 16.94 -0.02 -20.38
C THR A 25 16.82 1.13 -19.38
N GLY A 26 16.54 2.35 -19.84
CA GLY A 26 16.42 3.54 -18.99
C GLY A 26 15.16 3.57 -18.12
N ASP A 27 14.01 3.21 -18.69
CA ASP A 27 12.73 3.29 -17.98
C ASP A 27 12.67 2.39 -16.73
N PRO A 28 13.15 1.13 -16.77
CA PRO A 28 13.23 0.30 -15.56
C PRO A 28 14.15 0.88 -14.48
N ILE A 29 15.23 1.57 -14.85
CA ILE A 29 16.16 2.19 -13.90
C ILE A 29 15.51 3.40 -13.24
N ALA A 30 14.91 4.29 -14.02
CA ALA A 30 14.18 5.45 -13.52
C ALA A 30 13.05 5.01 -12.57
N TRP A 31 12.26 4.02 -12.99
CA TRP A 31 11.19 3.47 -12.17
C TRP A 31 11.71 2.89 -10.85
N ARG A 32 12.82 2.14 -10.85
CA ARG A 32 13.41 1.59 -9.61
C ARG A 32 13.90 2.67 -8.66
N PHE A 33 14.46 3.75 -9.20
CA PHE A 33 14.92 4.89 -8.42
C PHE A 33 13.73 5.58 -7.73
N ASP A 34 12.69 5.90 -8.49
CA ASP A 34 11.45 6.50 -7.96
C ASP A 34 10.77 5.59 -6.94
N GLU A 35 10.74 4.29 -7.22
CA GLU A 35 10.20 3.28 -6.33
C GLU A 35 10.98 3.19 -5.02
N ALA A 36 12.31 3.27 -5.07
CA ALA A 36 13.15 3.30 -3.88
C ALA A 36 12.91 4.56 -3.04
N GLY A 37 12.67 5.70 -3.66
CA GLY A 37 12.36 6.95 -2.97
C GLY A 37 11.00 6.94 -2.24
N ARG A 38 10.01 6.22 -2.78
CA ARG A 38 8.65 6.15 -2.19
C ARG A 38 8.48 5.07 -1.14
N ARG A 39 9.30 4.00 -1.19
CA ARG A 39 9.09 2.80 -0.37
C ARG A 39 9.09 3.08 1.13
N SER A 40 10.02 3.89 1.64
CA SER A 40 10.10 4.19 3.08
C SER A 40 8.86 4.93 3.59
N ALA A 41 8.33 5.86 2.79
CA ALA A 41 7.11 6.59 3.10
C ALA A 41 5.89 5.65 3.14
N TRP A 42 5.80 4.72 2.17
CA TRP A 42 4.71 3.74 2.15
C TRP A 42 4.78 2.71 3.28
N ILE A 43 5.97 2.27 3.66
CA ILE A 43 6.15 1.40 4.84
C ILE A 43 5.62 2.13 6.09
N ALA A 44 6.04 3.38 6.31
CA ALA A 44 5.60 4.18 7.45
C ALA A 44 4.07 4.41 7.44
N ALA A 45 3.50 4.73 6.28
CA ALA A 45 2.06 4.90 6.13
C ALA A 45 1.29 3.62 6.47
N LEU A 46 1.72 2.48 5.93
CA LEU A 46 1.07 1.19 6.16
C LEU A 46 1.15 0.75 7.63
N THR A 47 2.32 0.88 8.26
CA THR A 47 2.50 0.62 9.69
C THR A 47 1.58 1.52 10.54
N GLY A 48 1.45 2.81 10.17
CA GLY A 48 0.53 3.73 10.82
C GLY A 48 -0.93 3.29 10.72
N THR A 49 -1.38 2.90 9.53
CA THR A 49 -2.74 2.39 9.31
C THR A 49 -3.02 1.14 10.15
N ILE A 50 -2.10 0.17 10.16
CA ILE A 50 -2.23 -1.06 10.93
C ILE A 50 -2.35 -0.76 12.43
N ALA A 51 -1.48 0.11 12.95
CA ALA A 51 -1.52 0.52 14.35
C ALA A 51 -2.86 1.19 14.71
N ASN A 52 -3.35 2.10 13.88
CA ASN A 52 -4.61 2.81 14.12
C ASN A 52 -5.80 1.84 14.21
N TYR A 53 -5.94 0.93 13.25
CA TYR A 53 -7.04 -0.04 13.25
C TYR A 53 -6.91 -1.09 14.36
N ARG A 54 -5.68 -1.54 14.67
CA ARG A 54 -5.44 -2.46 15.78
C ARG A 54 -5.88 -1.82 17.10
N VAL A 55 -5.47 -0.57 17.37
CA VAL A 55 -5.88 0.16 18.58
C VAL A 55 -7.40 0.33 18.64
N ALA A 56 -8.04 0.70 17.53
CA ALA A 56 -9.51 0.86 17.49
C ALA A 56 -10.26 -0.45 17.79
N ALA A 57 -9.70 -1.61 17.42
CA ALA A 57 -10.31 -2.90 17.66
C ALA A 57 -9.99 -3.49 19.04
N GLU A 58 -8.78 -3.29 19.56
CA GLU A 58 -8.36 -3.75 20.90
C GLU A 58 -8.93 -2.87 22.01
N ASN A 59 -9.04 -1.57 21.76
CA ASN A 59 -9.51 -0.56 22.71
C ASN A 59 -10.71 0.22 22.12
N PRO A 60 -11.85 -0.44 21.87
CA PRO A 60 -12.98 0.14 21.13
C PRO A 60 -13.65 1.34 21.82
N GLY A 61 -13.47 1.47 23.14
CA GLY A 61 -14.04 2.55 23.94
C GLY A 61 -15.57 2.66 23.80
N ALA A 62 -16.12 3.83 24.12
CA ALA A 62 -17.56 4.09 23.96
C ALA A 62 -18.00 4.14 22.49
N ARG A 63 -17.07 4.46 21.57
CA ARG A 63 -17.37 4.67 20.15
C ARG A 63 -17.66 3.39 19.40
N TYR A 64 -16.92 2.32 19.70
CA TYR A 64 -17.02 1.03 19.01
C TYR A 64 -17.40 -0.13 19.94
N GLY A 65 -17.63 0.15 21.24
CA GLY A 65 -17.92 -0.87 22.24
C GLY A 65 -19.26 -1.61 22.02
N HIS A 66 -20.13 -1.11 21.15
CA HIS A 66 -21.35 -1.80 20.72
C HIS A 66 -21.09 -2.87 19.65
N ILE A 67 -19.94 -2.83 18.97
CA ILE A 67 -19.58 -3.78 17.92
C ILE A 67 -19.21 -5.12 18.56
N ALA A 68 -19.75 -6.21 18.01
CA ALA A 68 -19.47 -7.54 18.51
C ALA A 68 -17.96 -7.85 18.50
N SER A 69 -17.44 -8.42 19.59
CA SER A 69 -16.01 -8.75 19.73
C SER A 69 -15.49 -9.66 18.61
N GLN A 70 -16.33 -10.52 18.05
CA GLN A 70 -15.97 -11.34 16.89
C GLN A 70 -15.63 -10.49 15.66
N LYS A 71 -16.37 -9.39 15.42
CA LYS A 71 -16.12 -8.48 14.29
C LYS A 71 -14.86 -7.66 14.51
N LEU A 72 -14.66 -7.13 15.72
CA LEU A 72 -13.40 -6.46 16.09
C LEU A 72 -12.19 -7.42 15.98
N GLY A 73 -12.37 -8.68 16.35
CA GLY A 73 -11.37 -9.73 16.17
C GLY A 73 -10.95 -9.93 14.71
N LYS A 74 -11.84 -9.71 13.73
CA LYS A 74 -11.48 -9.76 12.29
C LYS A 74 -10.53 -8.63 11.90
N ILE A 75 -10.71 -7.43 12.46
CA ILE A 75 -9.80 -6.29 12.25
C ILE A 75 -8.42 -6.65 12.80
N ILE A 76 -8.35 -7.17 14.02
CA ILE A 76 -7.08 -7.56 14.67
C ILE A 76 -6.37 -8.64 13.84
N ALA A 77 -7.09 -9.67 13.38
CA ALA A 77 -6.53 -10.72 12.55
C ALA A 77 -5.95 -10.17 11.24
N ALA A 78 -6.70 -9.30 10.54
CA ALA A 78 -6.23 -8.68 9.30
C ALA A 78 -5.00 -7.77 9.52
N CYS A 79 -4.95 -7.02 10.63
CA CYS A 79 -3.78 -6.24 11.02
C CYS A 79 -2.55 -7.13 11.23
N ASN A 80 -2.71 -8.28 11.90
CA ASN A 80 -1.62 -9.22 12.14
C ASN A 80 -1.10 -9.87 10.84
N ASP A 81 -2.02 -10.27 9.96
CA ASP A 81 -1.65 -10.85 8.67
C ASP A 81 -0.90 -9.84 7.79
N LEU A 82 -1.34 -8.56 7.82
CA LEU A 82 -0.71 -7.51 7.05
C LEU A 82 0.66 -7.09 7.61
N ASP A 83 0.81 -7.00 8.94
CA ASP A 83 2.11 -6.76 9.59
C ASP A 83 3.11 -7.86 9.27
N LYS A 84 2.66 -9.12 9.30
CA LYS A 84 3.50 -10.27 8.93
C LYS A 84 3.93 -10.16 7.47
N TRP A 85 3.00 -9.91 6.57
CA TRP A 85 3.32 -9.73 5.14
C TRP A 85 4.33 -8.59 4.93
N LEU A 86 4.13 -7.44 5.58
CA LEU A 86 5.02 -6.29 5.45
C LEU A 86 6.44 -6.64 5.94
N SER A 87 6.53 -7.33 7.08
CA SER A 87 7.81 -7.79 7.65
C SER A 87 8.52 -8.77 6.72
N ASP A 88 7.81 -9.76 6.19
CA ASP A 88 8.36 -10.77 5.26
C ASP A 88 8.85 -10.12 3.96
N MET A 89 8.11 -9.14 3.42
CA MET A 89 8.50 -8.40 2.22
C MET A 89 9.67 -7.45 2.47
N MET A 90 9.73 -6.80 3.63
CA MET A 90 10.87 -5.97 4.03
C MET A 90 12.15 -6.80 4.15
N ALA A 91 12.07 -7.99 4.77
CA ALA A 91 13.19 -8.92 4.85
C ALA A 91 13.63 -9.37 3.44
N SER A 92 12.68 -9.79 2.60
CA SER A 92 12.95 -10.19 1.22
C SER A 92 13.60 -9.06 0.42
N GLN A 93 13.13 -7.82 0.58
CA GLN A 93 13.67 -6.64 -0.10
C GLN A 93 15.09 -6.29 0.38
N ALA A 94 15.42 -6.53 1.64
CA ALA A 94 16.74 -6.27 2.20
C ALA A 94 17.83 -7.22 1.65
N HIS A 95 17.45 -8.43 1.24
CA HIS A 95 18.35 -9.40 0.63
C HIS A 95 18.58 -9.19 -0.87
N LEU A 96 17.81 -8.30 -1.53
CA LEU A 96 17.92 -8.07 -2.96
C LEU A 96 18.98 -7.02 -3.30
N PRO A 97 19.82 -7.26 -4.33
CA PRO A 97 20.67 -6.25 -4.90
C PRO A 97 19.87 -5.06 -5.46
N LYS A 98 20.44 -3.84 -5.39
CA LYS A 98 19.78 -2.61 -5.88
C LYS A 98 19.40 -2.62 -7.36
N HIS A 99 20.06 -3.45 -8.16
CA HIS A 99 19.83 -3.57 -9.61
C HIS A 99 18.81 -4.66 -9.95
N GLU A 100 18.26 -5.38 -8.96
CA GLU A 100 17.17 -6.30 -9.18
C GLU A 100 15.82 -5.59 -9.04
N LYS A 101 14.75 -6.22 -9.55
CA LYS A 101 13.41 -5.68 -9.40
C LYS A 101 13.00 -5.76 -7.92
N PRO A 102 12.54 -4.66 -7.30
CA PRO A 102 12.06 -4.69 -5.93
C PRO A 102 10.85 -5.61 -5.80
N VAL A 103 10.80 -6.35 -4.69
CA VAL A 103 9.67 -7.22 -4.30
C VAL A 103 8.67 -6.50 -3.42
N LEU A 104 9.11 -5.45 -2.71
CA LEU A 104 8.24 -4.58 -1.94
C LEU A 104 8.06 -3.27 -2.71
N ILE A 105 6.90 -3.15 -3.35
CA ILE A 105 6.55 -1.98 -4.17
C ILE A 105 5.38 -1.20 -3.58
N SER A 106 5.38 0.10 -3.87
CA SER A 106 4.43 1.10 -3.40
C SER A 106 3.00 0.76 -3.78
N ALA A 107 2.79 0.27 -5.01
CA ALA A 107 1.46 -0.13 -5.50
C ALA A 107 0.86 -1.29 -4.69
N ASP A 108 1.67 -2.27 -4.29
CA ASP A 108 1.19 -3.41 -3.50
C ASP A 108 0.87 -2.99 -2.07
N MET A 109 1.70 -2.13 -1.47
CA MET A 109 1.44 -1.54 -0.15
C MET A 109 0.16 -0.69 -0.17
N GLU A 110 -0.02 0.15 -1.18
CA GLU A 110 -1.21 0.97 -1.36
C GLU A 110 -2.47 0.11 -1.50
N LYS A 111 -2.43 -0.91 -2.35
CA LYS A 111 -3.55 -1.84 -2.54
C LYS A 111 -3.94 -2.51 -1.22
N LYS A 112 -2.96 -3.04 -0.48
CA LYS A 112 -3.22 -3.71 0.81
C LYS A 112 -3.72 -2.74 1.89
N ASN A 113 -3.22 -1.50 1.87
CA ASN A 113 -3.71 -0.44 2.74
C ASN A 113 -5.21 -0.19 2.51
N LEU A 114 -5.63 -0.08 1.24
CA LEU A 114 -7.03 0.11 0.86
C LEU A 114 -7.90 -1.09 1.21
N GLU A 115 -7.41 -2.32 1.04
CA GLU A 115 -8.11 -3.54 1.43
C GLU A 115 -8.38 -3.61 2.94
N LEU A 116 -7.37 -3.30 3.76
CA LEU A 116 -7.52 -3.24 5.22
C LEU A 116 -8.49 -2.12 5.61
N ALA A 117 -8.28 -0.92 5.08
CA ALA A 117 -9.10 0.26 5.41
C ALA A 117 -10.58 0.03 5.09
N LYS A 118 -10.87 -0.49 3.89
CA LYS A 118 -12.25 -0.81 3.50
C LYS A 118 -12.90 -1.81 4.45
N MET A 119 -12.23 -2.93 4.71
CA MET A 119 -12.78 -3.99 5.58
C MET A 119 -12.99 -3.49 7.02
N ALA A 120 -12.00 -2.78 7.58
CA ALA A 120 -12.08 -2.26 8.93
C ALA A 120 -13.14 -1.16 9.06
N ASP A 121 -13.21 -0.22 8.12
CA ASP A 121 -14.21 0.85 8.12
C ASP A 121 -15.63 0.30 7.99
N ASP A 122 -15.85 -0.73 7.16
CA ASP A 122 -17.16 -1.36 7.01
C ASP A 122 -17.64 -1.99 8.33
N ILE A 123 -16.72 -2.54 9.13
CA ILE A 123 -17.02 -3.06 10.46
C ILE A 123 -17.25 -1.91 11.46
N LEU A 124 -16.37 -0.92 11.49
CA LEU A 124 -16.40 0.18 12.47
C LEU A 124 -17.58 1.15 12.26
N LYS A 125 -18.20 1.15 11.08
CA LYS A 125 -19.41 1.93 10.76
C LYS A 125 -20.72 1.27 11.19
N GLU A 126 -20.69 0.08 11.80
CA GLU A 126 -21.90 -0.58 12.27
C GLU A 126 -22.69 0.34 13.23
N PRO A 127 -23.99 0.59 12.99
CA PRO A 127 -24.78 1.54 13.77
C PRO A 127 -25.02 1.06 15.20
N ASN A 128 -25.11 2.00 16.13
CA ASN A 128 -25.43 1.73 17.53
C ASN A 128 -26.94 1.89 17.76
N TYR A 129 -27.67 0.78 17.72
CA TYR A 129 -29.13 0.75 17.83
C TYR A 129 -29.69 1.14 19.21
N LYS A 130 -28.85 1.40 20.23
CA LYS A 130 -29.32 1.77 21.57
C LYS A 130 -29.82 3.22 21.70
N VAL A 131 -29.74 4.03 20.64
CA VAL A 131 -30.06 5.48 20.72
C VAL A 131 -31.43 5.83 20.12
N GLU A 132 -32.06 4.95 19.33
CA GLU A 132 -33.30 5.31 18.60
C GLU A 132 -34.62 5.00 19.35
N GLU A 133 -34.61 4.29 20.48
CA GLU A 133 -35.86 3.91 21.18
C GLU A 133 -36.45 5.04 22.06
N HIS A 134 -35.71 6.10 22.38
CA HIS A 134 -36.20 7.16 23.29
C HIS A 134 -36.81 8.40 22.63
N ALA A 135 -37.00 8.42 21.31
CA ALA A 135 -37.56 9.59 20.60
C ALA A 135 -39.06 9.48 20.25
N GLN A 136 -39.75 8.39 20.61
CA GLN A 136 -41.16 8.16 20.25
C GLN A 136 -42.16 8.20 21.41
N ASP A 137 -41.72 8.42 22.65
CA ASP A 137 -42.60 8.47 23.84
C ASP A 137 -43.03 9.90 24.27
N LEU A 138 -42.99 10.90 23.38
CA LEU A 138 -43.37 12.29 23.69
C LEU A 138 -44.33 12.97 22.70
N LEU A 139 -45.19 12.21 22.00
CA LEU A 139 -46.33 12.75 21.24
C LEU A 139 -47.59 11.94 21.53
#